data_AF-A0A967VQM6-F1
#
_entry.id   AF-A0A967VQM6-F1
#
_cell.length_a   1.000
_cell.length_b   1.000
_cell.length_c   1.000
_cell.angle_alpha   90.00
_cell.angle_beta   90.00
_cell.angle_gamma   90.00
#
_symmetry.space_group_name_H-M   'P 1'
#
loop_
_entity.id
_entity.type
_entity.pdbx_description
1 polymer ?
#
loop_
_entity_poly.entity_id
_entity_poly.type
_entity_poly.pdbx_seq_one_letter_code
_entity_poly.pdbx_strand_id
1 'polypeptide(L)' 'MHPSVHTSAEPPAIALAEKQRALHDALQDCGSVVLGYSGGVDSTYLAKAALDALGPDRVLAVTGRSPSYPEVQ' A
#
# COMPACT_ATOMS: atom_id res chain seq x y z
N MET A 1 -2.64 11.15 40.83
CA MET A 1 -3.28 10.27 39.83
C MET A 1 -3.56 11.11 38.60
N HIS A 2 -2.67 11.06 37.59
CA HIS A 2 -2.95 11.68 36.28
C HIS A 2 -3.51 10.58 35.37
N PRO A 3 -4.72 10.75 34.80
CA PRO A 3 -5.20 9.84 33.78
C PRO A 3 -4.46 10.12 32.47
N SER A 4 -3.62 9.18 32.05
CA SER A 4 -3.03 9.16 30.71
C SER A 4 -4.15 8.92 29.69
N VAL A 5 -4.71 10.00 29.15
CA VAL A 5 -5.56 9.93 27.95
C VAL A 5 -4.65 9.68 26.75
N HIS A 6 -4.56 8.42 26.32
CA HIS A 6 -4.17 8.13 24.94
C HIS A 6 -5.33 8.57 24.06
N THR A 7 -5.27 9.80 23.56
CA THR A 7 -6.17 10.23 22.48
C THR A 7 -5.69 9.53 21.20
N SER A 8 -6.38 8.47 20.80
CA SER A 8 -6.25 7.94 19.44
C SER A 8 -6.86 8.98 18.50
N ALA A 9 -6.03 9.90 18.02
CA ALA A 9 -6.45 10.89 17.04
C ALA A 9 -6.74 10.18 15.72
N GLU A 10 -8.01 10.05 15.36
CA GLU A 10 -8.37 9.66 14.00
C GLU A 10 -7.80 10.71 13.02
N PRO A 11 -7.10 10.28 11.96
CA PRO A 11 -6.58 11.22 10.98
C PRO A 11 -7.75 11.94 10.30
N PRO A 12 -7.68 13.27 10.12
CA PRO A 12 -8.76 14.01 9.47
C PRO A 12 -8.94 13.50 8.03
N ALA A 13 -10.19 13.24 7.64
CA ALA A 13 -10.54 12.62 6.35
C ALA A 13 -9.94 13.34 5.12
N ILE A 14 -9.77 14.66 5.20
CA ILE A 14 -9.12 15.47 4.15
C ILE A 14 -7.66 15.05 3.95
N ALA A 15 -6.91 14.84 5.03
CA ALA A 15 -5.51 14.43 4.94
C ALA A 15 -5.37 13.01 4.35
N LEU A 16 -6.35 12.13 4.55
CA LEU A 16 -6.34 10.79 3.96
C LEU A 16 -6.63 10.82 2.46
N ALA A 17 -7.63 11.60 2.03
CA ALA A 17 -7.95 11.77 0.61
C ALA A 17 -6.79 12.40 -0.17
N GLU A 18 -6.07 13.35 0.44
CA GLU A 18 -4.87 13.96 -0.15
C GLU A 18 -3.73 12.94 -0.32
N LYS A 19 -3.48 12.11 0.70
CA LYS A 19 -2.49 11.02 0.61
C LYS A 19 -2.86 10.00 -0.46
N GLN A 20 -4.14 9.64 -0.57
CA GLN A 20 -4.62 8.74 -1.61
C GLN A 20 -4.36 9.32 -3.00
N ARG A 21 -4.69 10.59 -3.21
CA ARG A 21 -4.46 11.27 -4.50
C ARG A 21 -2.97 11.31 -4.85
N ALA A 22 -2.12 11.71 -3.90
CA ALA A 22 -0.68 11.75 -4.11
C ALA A 22 -0.09 10.37 -4.46
N LEU A 23 -0.61 9.29 -3.86
CA LEU A 23 -0.23 7.92 -4.23
C LEU A 23 -0.64 7.58 -5.68
N HIS A 24 -1.87 7.91 -6.07
CA HIS A 24 -2.35 7.63 -7.43
C HIS A 24 -1.58 8.44 -8.48
N ASP A 25 -1.31 9.72 -8.22
CA ASP A 25 -0.53 10.57 -9.11
C ASP A 25 0.88 9.99 -9.30
N ALA A 26 1.55 9.61 -8.20
CA ALA A 26 2.87 8.99 -8.26
C ALA A 26 2.87 7.66 -9.05
N LEU A 27 1.83 6.83 -8.90
CA LEU A 27 1.69 5.60 -9.66
C LEU A 27 1.49 5.88 -11.16
N GLN A 28 0.64 6.86 -11.50
CA GLN A 28 0.39 7.28 -12.88
C GLN A 28 1.65 7.81 -13.55
N ASP A 29 2.45 8.60 -12.83
CA ASP A 29 3.74 9.12 -13.31
C ASP A 29 4.75 8.01 -13.63
N CYS A 30 4.70 6.87 -12.92
CA CYS A 30 5.54 5.71 -13.23
C CYS A 30 5.15 5.01 -14.55
N GLY A 31 3.91 5.15 -15.02
CA GLY A 31 3.39 4.49 -16.23
C GLY A 31 3.15 2.99 -16.08
N SER A 32 4.09 2.23 -15.52
CA SER A 32 3.96 0.80 -15.16
C SER A 32 4.85 0.46 -13.97
N VAL A 33 4.46 -0.52 -13.15
CA VAL A 33 5.16 -0.84 -11.89
C VAL A 33 5.37 -2.33 -11.68
N VAL A 34 6.49 -2.67 -11.04
CA VAL A 34 6.74 -3.98 -10.41
C VAL A 34 6.81 -3.74 -8.91
N LEU A 35 6.05 -4.49 -8.11
CA LEU A 35 5.98 -4.31 -6.65
C LEU A 35 6.18 -5.62 -5.90
N GLY A 36 6.85 -5.54 -4.75
CA GLY A 36 6.97 -6.66 -3.82
C GLY A 36 5.64 -6.93 -3.12
N TYR A 37 5.09 -8.11 -3.30
CA TYR A 37 3.82 -8.55 -2.70
C TYR A 37 4.07 -9.57 -1.61
N SER A 38 3.87 -9.14 -0.36
CA SER A 38 4.11 -9.99 0.81
C SER A 38 2.85 -10.66 1.36
N GLY A 39 1.65 -10.24 0.90
CA GLY A 39 0.36 -10.63 1.45
C GLY A 39 -0.12 -9.78 2.63
N GLY A 40 0.78 -8.97 3.21
CA GLY A 40 0.43 -8.03 4.28
C GLY A 40 -0.40 -6.84 3.79
N VAL A 41 -1.15 -6.22 4.70
CA VAL A 41 -2.11 -5.14 4.39
C VAL A 41 -1.53 -4.02 3.54
N ASP A 42 -0.30 -3.59 3.80
CA ASP A 42 0.34 -2.51 3.07
C ASP A 42 0.61 -2.89 1.60
N SER A 43 1.18 -4.08 1.37
CA SER A 43 1.49 -4.56 0.02
C SER A 43 0.22 -4.88 -0.78
N THR A 44 -0.82 -5.36 -0.10
CA THR A 44 -2.12 -5.65 -0.71
C THR A 44 -2.86 -4.37 -1.08
N TYR A 45 -2.85 -3.37 -0.19
CA TYR A 45 -3.41 -2.06 -0.48
C TYR A 45 -2.66 -1.38 -1.63
N LEU A 46 -1.33 -1.39 -1.62
CA LEU A 46 -0.53 -0.81 -2.71
C LEU A 46 -0.79 -1.51 -4.04
N ALA A 47 -0.92 -2.84 -4.06
CA ALA A 47 -1.27 -3.59 -5.27
C ALA A 47 -2.65 -3.17 -5.80
N LYS A 48 -3.65 -2.99 -4.90
CA LYS A 48 -4.97 -2.50 -5.31
C LYS A 48 -4.93 -1.08 -5.84
N ALA A 49 -4.22 -0.17 -5.17
CA ALA A 49 -4.07 1.21 -5.63
C ALA A 49 -3.37 1.29 -6.99
N ALA A 50 -2.32 0.47 -7.22
CA ALA A 50 -1.64 0.36 -8.51
C ALA A 50 -2.58 -0.13 -9.61
N LEU A 51 -3.38 -1.18 -9.34
CA LEU A 51 -4.37 -1.68 -10.29
C LEU A 51 -5.42 -0.62 -10.64
N ASP A 52 -5.88 0.16 -9.66
CA ASP A 52 -6.85 1.23 -9.88
C ASP A 52 -6.28 2.40 -10.68
N ALA A 53 -5.02 2.75 -10.43
CA ALA A 53 -4.36 3.88 -11.08
C ALA A 53 -3.92 3.57 -12.52
N LEU A 54 -3.42 2.35 -12.78
CA LEU A 54 -2.71 1.99 -14.01
C LEU A 54 -3.40 0.91 -14.85
N GLY A 55 -4.33 0.16 -14.28
CA GLY A 55 -4.93 -1.02 -14.89
C GLY A 55 -4.06 -2.29 -14.78
N PRO A 56 -4.64 -3.47 -15.05
CA PRO A 56 -3.98 -4.77 -14.81
C PRO A 56 -2.78 -5.04 -15.73
N ASP A 57 -2.77 -4.48 -16.94
CA ASP A 57 -1.70 -4.73 -17.93
C ASP A 57 -0.37 -4.05 -17.59
N ARG A 58 -0.36 -3.16 -16.59
CA ARG A 58 0.77 -2.29 -16.24
C ARG A 58 1.30 -2.53 -14.83
N VAL A 59 0.84 -3.58 -14.17
CA VAL A 59 1.18 -3.89 -12.78
C VAL A 59 1.63 -5.35 -12.66
N LEU A 60 2.82 -5.56 -12.11
CA LEU A 60 3.33 -6.88 -11.76
C LEU A 60 3.60 -6.96 -10.26
N ALA A 61 2.82 -7.80 -9.55
CA ALA A 61 3.03 -8.11 -8.15
C ALA A 61 3.91 -9.36 -8.00
N VAL A 62 5.02 -9.25 -7.26
CA VAL A 62 6.04 -10.31 -7.14
C VAL A 62 6.21 -10.72 -5.69
N THR A 63 6.05 -12.01 -5.42
CA THR A 63 6.42 -12.61 -4.12
C THR A 63 7.79 -13.26 -4.24
N GLY A 64 8.74 -12.85 -3.40
CA GLY A 64 10.06 -13.45 -3.34
C GLY A 64 10.00 -14.82 -2.65
N ARG A 65 10.62 -15.84 -3.25
CA ARG A 65 10.86 -17.13 -2.61
C ARG A 65 12.36 -17.28 -2.31
N SER A 66 12.71 -17.63 -1.08
CA SER A 66 14.08 -17.95 -0.69
C SER A 66 14.10 -19.04 0.38
N PRO A 67 15.22 -19.75 0.61
CA PRO A 67 15.35 -20.71 1.70
C PRO A 67 15.09 -20.14 3.11
N SER A 68 15.17 -18.81 3.26
CA SER A 68 14.87 -18.11 4.53
C SER A 68 13.39 -17.75 4.70
N TYR A 69 12.53 -18.00 3.72
CA TYR A 69 11.08 -17.75 3.78
C TYR A 69 10.30 -19.05 4.00
N PRO A 70 9.16 -19.01 4.72
CA PRO A 70 8.27 -20.17 4.86
C PRO A 70 7.69 -20.63 3.51
N GLU A 71 7.35 -21.91 3.39
CA GLU A 71 6.83 -22.49 2.14
C GLU A 71 5.49 -21.90 1.70
N VAL A 72 4.72 -21.37 2.66
CA VAL A 72 3.41 -20.74 2.48
C VAL A 72 3.47 -19.33 3.06
N GLN A 73 2.91 -18.37 2.32
CA GLN A 73 2.93 -16.95 2.64
C GLN A 73 1.51 -16.37 2.61
#